data_AF-A0A6B2G264-F1
#
_entry.id   AF-A0A6B2G264-F1
#
_cell.length_a   1.000
_cell.length_b   1.000
_cell.length_c   1.000
_cell.angle_alpha   90.00
_cell.angle_beta   90.00
_cell.angle_gamma   90.00
#
_symmetry.space_group_name_H-M   'P 1'
#
loop_
_entity.id
_entity.type
_entity.pdbx_description
1 polymer ?
#
loop_
_entity_poly.entity_id
_entity_poly.type
_entity_poly.pdbx_seq_one_letter_code
_entity_poly.pdbx_strand_id
1 'polypeptide(L)'
;MVEYFVNCFNFAQEIRNSCFKSLPDLSLLVSKLFKSRAGILDCVKIYFAIKKMKIILDLFDNHRVKFSVNSTVETLVLQPLEYNLKETDKYSFMIESMVNLNVGIGEEYNIRDDVDDNLKQIQKNIQEIEAKIDIHVEKICQKIGLELGKSMKKEYSHRRGYF
;
A
#
# COMPACT_ATOMS: atom_id res chain seq x y z
N MET A 1 -7.17 -6.28 -32.95
CA MET A 1 -7.03 -5.72 -31.58
C MET A 1 -7.52 -4.28 -31.49
N VAL A 2 -6.98 -3.32 -32.27
CA VAL A 2 -7.47 -1.92 -32.27
C VAL A 2 -8.97 -1.84 -32.58
N GLU A 3 -9.41 -2.56 -33.61
CA GLU A 3 -10.81 -2.64 -34.00
C GLU A 3 -11.74 -3.06 -32.85
N TYR A 4 -11.32 -4.02 -32.01
CA TYR A 4 -12.10 -4.45 -30.85
C TYR A 4 -12.33 -3.30 -29.85
N PHE A 5 -11.28 -2.52 -29.54
CA PHE A 5 -11.41 -1.40 -28.61
C PHE A 5 -12.13 -0.18 -29.22
N VAL A 6 -12.14 -0.04 -30.55
CA VAL A 6 -12.97 0.95 -31.25
C VAL A 6 -14.45 0.55 -31.18
N ASN A 7 -14.77 -0.73 -31.43
CA ASN A 7 -16.14 -1.24 -31.39
C ASN A 7 -16.69 -1.29 -29.95
N CYS A 8 -15.83 -1.56 -28.97
CA CYS A 8 -16.16 -1.57 -27.54
C CYS A 8 -15.67 -0.29 -26.83
N PHE A 9 -16.00 0.89 -27.38
CA PHE A 9 -15.50 2.18 -26.88
C PHE A 9 -15.78 2.42 -25.39
N ASN A 10 -17.01 2.15 -24.93
CA ASN A 10 -17.39 2.36 -23.53
C ASN A 10 -16.53 1.52 -22.58
N PHE A 11 -16.28 0.27 -22.94
CA PHE A 11 -15.42 -0.64 -22.20
C PHE A 11 -13.95 -0.17 -22.20
N ALA A 12 -13.45 0.30 -23.34
CA ALA A 12 -12.10 0.87 -23.44
C ALA A 12 -11.95 2.13 -22.55
N GLN A 13 -12.98 2.98 -22.48
CA GLN A 13 -13.00 4.14 -21.59
C GLN A 13 -13.04 3.75 -20.12
N GLU A 14 -13.80 2.72 -19.76
CA GLU A 14 -13.87 2.19 -18.40
C GLU A 14 -12.49 1.70 -17.93
N ILE A 15 -11.81 0.86 -18.72
CA ILE A 15 -10.45 0.40 -18.39
C ILE A 15 -9.48 1.58 -18.25
N ARG A 16 -9.55 2.55 -19.19
CA ARG A 16 -8.65 3.71 -19.18
C ARG A 16 -8.83 4.56 -17.93
N ASN A 17 -10.07 4.85 -17.56
CA ASN A 17 -10.38 5.76 -16.47
C ASN A 17 -10.22 5.10 -15.09
N SER A 18 -10.60 3.83 -14.96
CA SER A 18 -10.60 3.12 -13.69
C SER A 18 -9.24 2.53 -13.31
N CYS A 19 -8.43 2.17 -14.31
CA CYS A 19 -7.18 1.44 -14.10
C CYS A 19 -5.95 2.19 -14.64
N PHE A 20 -5.87 2.43 -15.95
CA PHE A 20 -4.62 2.92 -16.57
C PHE A 20 -4.16 4.29 -16.09
N LYS A 21 -5.07 5.23 -15.81
CA LYS A 21 -4.68 6.55 -15.27
C LYS A 21 -3.97 6.50 -13.93
N SER A 22 -4.25 5.46 -13.14
CA SER A 22 -3.72 5.31 -11.78
C SER A 22 -2.48 4.39 -11.71
N LEU A 23 -2.12 3.74 -12.82
CA LEU A 23 -1.02 2.80 -12.84
C LEU A 23 0.33 3.55 -12.83
N PRO A 24 1.26 3.19 -11.92
CA PRO A 24 2.59 3.76 -11.92
C PRO A 24 3.42 3.20 -13.08
N ASP A 25 4.55 3.85 -13.37
CA ASP A 25 5.56 3.31 -14.27
C ASP A 25 6.22 2.06 -13.66
N LEU A 26 5.70 0.90 -14.05
CA LEU A 26 6.19 -0.41 -13.58
C LEU A 26 7.62 -0.68 -14.04
N SER A 27 8.02 -0.26 -15.22
CA SER A 27 9.38 -0.49 -15.74
C SER A 27 10.42 0.21 -14.85
N LEU A 28 10.12 1.44 -14.43
CA LEU A 28 10.97 2.19 -13.51
C LEU A 28 11.02 1.53 -12.12
N LEU A 29 9.86 1.12 -11.57
CA LEU A 29 9.79 0.47 -10.26
C LEU A 29 10.52 -0.88 -10.24
N VAL A 30 10.34 -1.69 -11.28
CA VAL A 30 11.03 -2.97 -11.44
C VAL A 30 12.53 -2.77 -11.60
N SER A 31 12.98 -1.75 -12.34
CA SER A 31 14.40 -1.41 -12.45
C SER A 31 15.02 -1.05 -11.10
N LYS A 32 14.30 -0.29 -10.26
CA LYS A 32 14.75 0.01 -8.90
C LYS A 32 14.84 -1.24 -8.03
N LEU A 33 13.86 -2.14 -8.15
CA LEU A 33 13.81 -3.39 -7.40
C LEU A 33 15.02 -4.28 -7.72
N PHE A 34 15.31 -4.48 -9.01
CA PHE A 34 16.49 -5.26 -9.45
C PHE A 34 17.83 -4.63 -9.04
N LYS A 35 17.88 -3.30 -8.89
CA LYS A 35 19.07 -2.57 -8.44
C LYS A 35 19.18 -2.47 -6.91
N SER A 36 18.27 -3.10 -6.16
CA SER A 36 18.18 -2.99 -4.70
C SER A 36 18.11 -1.53 -4.20
N ARG A 37 17.45 -0.66 -4.98
CA ARG A 37 17.22 0.76 -4.65
C ARG A 37 15.74 1.08 -4.39
N ALA A 38 14.88 0.07 -4.40
CA ALA A 38 13.47 0.22 -4.10
C ALA A 38 13.27 0.31 -2.57
N GLY A 39 12.56 1.36 -2.13
CA GLY A 39 12.06 1.43 -0.75
C GLY A 39 10.71 0.73 -0.59
N ILE A 40 10.19 0.67 0.64
CA ILE A 40 8.89 0.05 0.96
C ILE A 40 7.76 0.69 0.13
N LEU A 41 7.77 2.02 -0.03
CA LEU A 41 6.79 2.73 -0.86
C LEU A 41 6.80 2.25 -2.32
N ASP A 42 7.97 2.00 -2.90
CA ASP A 42 8.07 1.49 -4.27
C ASP A 42 7.49 0.07 -4.37
N CYS A 43 7.75 -0.79 -3.37
CA CYS A 43 7.15 -2.12 -3.28
C CYS A 43 5.62 -2.07 -3.16
N VAL A 44 5.08 -1.20 -2.31
CA VAL A 44 3.64 -1.03 -2.14
C VAL A 44 2.99 -0.51 -3.43
N LYS A 45 3.66 0.36 -4.19
CA LYS A 45 3.18 0.81 -5.52
C LYS A 45 3.10 -0.34 -6.52
N ILE A 46 4.09 -1.24 -6.55
CA ILE A 46 4.06 -2.44 -7.40
C ILE A 46 2.87 -3.33 -7.00
N TYR A 47 2.66 -3.53 -5.70
CA TYR A 47 1.52 -4.29 -5.18
C TYR A 47 0.17 -3.73 -5.60
N PHE A 48 -0.05 -2.41 -5.46
CA PHE A 48 -1.31 -1.80 -5.91
C PHE A 48 -1.47 -1.86 -7.43
N ALA A 49 -0.38 -1.78 -8.18
CA ALA A 49 -0.42 -1.97 -9.62
C ALA A 49 -0.85 -3.40 -9.99
N ILE A 50 -0.32 -4.43 -9.30
CA ILE A 50 -0.77 -5.83 -9.46
C ILE A 50 -2.26 -5.97 -9.15
N LYS A 51 -2.76 -5.39 -8.04
CA LYS A 51 -4.19 -5.39 -7.72
C LYS A 51 -5.04 -4.72 -8.81
N LYS A 52 -4.57 -3.61 -9.37
CA LYS A 52 -5.23 -2.94 -10.51
C LYS A 52 -5.25 -3.81 -11.76
N MET A 53 -4.19 -4.54 -12.05
CA MET A 53 -4.15 -5.48 -13.18
C MET A 53 -5.14 -6.65 -12.99
N LYS A 54 -5.32 -7.15 -11.77
CA LYS A 54 -6.38 -8.13 -11.45
C LYS A 54 -7.78 -7.58 -11.72
N ILE A 55 -8.06 -6.33 -11.32
CA ILE A 55 -9.33 -5.65 -11.65
C ILE A 55 -9.53 -5.54 -13.16
N ILE A 56 -8.48 -5.28 -13.95
CA ILE A 56 -8.58 -5.27 -15.41
C ILE A 56 -9.03 -6.64 -15.92
N LEU A 57 -8.43 -7.74 -15.44
CA LEU A 57 -8.88 -9.10 -15.82
C LEU A 57 -10.35 -9.33 -15.48
N ASP A 58 -10.78 -8.96 -14.28
CA ASP A 58 -12.19 -9.10 -13.86
C ASP A 58 -13.13 -8.30 -14.79
N LEU A 59 -12.74 -7.11 -15.24
CA LEU A 59 -13.51 -6.33 -16.21
C LEU A 59 -13.60 -7.05 -17.55
N PHE A 60 -12.53 -7.68 -18.03
CA PHE A 60 -12.56 -8.48 -19.25
C PHE A 60 -13.44 -9.72 -19.12
N ASP A 61 -13.40 -10.41 -17.99
CA ASP A 61 -14.26 -11.58 -17.73
C ASP A 61 -15.73 -11.19 -17.69
N ASN A 62 -16.07 -10.09 -17.02
CA ASN A 62 -17.44 -9.55 -17.01
C ASN A 62 -17.90 -9.12 -18.41
N HIS A 63 -16.99 -8.54 -19.21
CA HIS A 63 -17.29 -8.18 -20.59
C HIS A 63 -17.49 -9.43 -21.46
N ARG A 64 -16.69 -10.49 -21.25
CA ARG A 64 -16.79 -11.77 -21.97
C ARG A 64 -18.15 -12.44 -21.82
N VAL A 65 -18.77 -12.30 -20.66
CA VAL A 65 -20.13 -12.82 -20.41
C VAL A 65 -21.18 -12.08 -21.26
N LYS A 66 -20.97 -10.78 -21.54
CA LYS A 66 -21.93 -9.93 -22.27
C LYS A 66 -21.66 -9.88 -23.77
N PHE A 67 -20.39 -9.93 -24.17
CA PHE A 67 -19.92 -9.76 -25.54
C PHE A 67 -18.72 -10.67 -25.80
N SER A 68 -18.67 -11.30 -26.97
CA SER A 68 -17.54 -12.14 -27.35
C SER A 68 -16.25 -11.31 -27.42
N VAL A 69 -15.24 -11.71 -26.63
CA VAL A 69 -13.90 -11.13 -26.69
C VAL A 69 -13.22 -11.63 -27.95
N ASN A 70 -12.59 -10.71 -28.71
CA ASN A 70 -11.85 -11.07 -29.90
C ASN A 70 -10.69 -12.03 -29.57
N SER A 71 -10.54 -13.11 -30.34
CA SER A 71 -9.53 -14.16 -30.09
C SER A 71 -8.09 -13.63 -30.02
N THR A 72 -7.77 -12.56 -30.75
CA THR A 72 -6.44 -11.93 -30.68
C THR A 72 -6.19 -11.23 -29.35
N VAL A 73 -7.22 -10.62 -28.74
CA VAL A 73 -7.11 -9.99 -27.41
C VAL A 73 -6.92 -11.06 -26.35
N GLU A 74 -7.68 -12.15 -26.45
CA GLU A 74 -7.56 -13.30 -25.54
C GLU A 74 -6.11 -13.83 -25.52
N THR A 75 -5.58 -14.18 -26.69
CA THR A 75 -4.28 -14.86 -26.79
C THR A 75 -3.09 -13.94 -26.54
N LEU A 76 -3.14 -12.68 -26.99
CA LEU A 76 -1.99 -11.77 -26.89
C LEU A 76 -1.97 -10.92 -25.62
N VAL A 77 -3.12 -10.75 -24.94
CA VAL A 77 -3.22 -9.86 -23.77
C VAL A 77 -3.67 -10.63 -22.54
N LEU A 78 -4.84 -11.28 -22.59
CA LEU A 78 -5.45 -11.86 -21.38
C LEU A 78 -4.71 -13.09 -20.88
N GLN A 79 -4.37 -14.04 -21.76
CA GLN A 79 -3.64 -15.24 -21.37
C GLN A 79 -2.24 -14.91 -20.77
N PRO A 80 -1.40 -14.06 -21.39
CA PRO A 80 -0.15 -13.64 -20.77
C PRO A 80 -0.37 -12.89 -19.46
N LEU A 81 -1.37 -12.01 -19.38
CA LEU A 81 -1.64 -11.24 -18.17
C LEU A 81 -2.05 -12.14 -17.01
N GLU A 82 -2.94 -13.10 -17.25
CA GLU A 82 -3.39 -14.07 -16.24
C GLU A 82 -2.24 -14.95 -15.75
N TYR A 83 -1.42 -15.47 -16.67
CA TYR A 83 -0.24 -16.26 -16.33
C TYR A 83 0.74 -15.47 -15.46
N ASN A 84 1.11 -14.26 -15.89
CA ASN A 84 2.07 -13.43 -15.15
C ASN A 84 1.50 -12.99 -13.80
N LEU A 85 0.21 -12.70 -13.67
CA LEU A 85 -0.39 -12.30 -12.40
C LEU A 85 -0.42 -13.42 -11.38
N LYS A 86 -0.62 -14.68 -11.79
CA LYS A 86 -0.51 -15.84 -10.89
C LYS A 86 0.89 -15.94 -10.28
N GLU A 87 1.94 -15.66 -11.05
CA GLU A 87 3.32 -15.64 -10.54
C GLU A 87 3.56 -14.52 -9.51
N THR A 88 2.71 -13.49 -9.46
CA THR A 88 2.81 -12.39 -8.49
C THR A 88 2.08 -12.63 -7.17
N ASP A 89 1.41 -13.77 -6.99
CA ASP A 89 0.63 -14.03 -5.78
C ASP A 89 1.50 -14.12 -4.52
N LYS A 90 2.68 -14.73 -4.62
CA LYS A 90 3.65 -14.77 -3.50
C LYS A 90 4.12 -13.37 -3.10
N TYR A 91 4.34 -12.51 -4.08
CA TYR A 91 4.72 -11.11 -3.82
C TYR A 91 3.59 -10.35 -3.13
N SER A 92 2.36 -10.53 -3.61
CA SER A 92 1.18 -9.89 -3.02
C SER A 92 0.98 -10.33 -1.58
N PHE A 93 1.08 -11.64 -1.32
CA PHE A 93 1.00 -12.21 0.02
C PHE A 93 2.08 -11.65 0.95
N MET A 94 3.32 -11.55 0.50
CA MET A 94 4.43 -11.00 1.30
C MET A 94 4.15 -9.55 1.72
N ILE A 95 3.69 -8.70 0.80
CA ILE A 95 3.33 -7.31 1.13
C ILE A 95 2.13 -7.28 2.10
N GLU A 96 1.11 -8.12 1.86
CA GLU A 96 -0.07 -8.28 2.72
C GLU A 96 0.18 -9.01 4.04
N SER A 97 1.37 -9.55 4.28
CA SER A 97 1.74 -10.13 5.57
C SER A 97 2.72 -9.25 6.34
N MET A 98 3.55 -8.47 5.65
CA MET A 98 4.65 -7.72 6.28
C MET A 98 4.41 -6.22 6.43
N VAL A 99 3.61 -5.61 5.55
CA VAL A 99 3.49 -4.15 5.50
C VAL A 99 2.14 -3.72 6.10
N ASN A 100 2.14 -2.67 6.91
CA ASN A 100 0.90 -2.01 7.29
C ASN A 100 0.39 -1.18 6.09
N LEU A 101 -0.70 -1.63 5.47
CA LEU A 101 -1.31 -0.96 4.32
C LEU A 101 -2.34 0.10 4.75
N ASN A 102 -2.73 0.13 6.03
CA ASN A 102 -3.67 1.08 6.60
C ASN A 102 -2.89 2.29 7.14
N VAL A 103 -2.48 3.16 6.23
CA VAL A 103 -1.65 4.34 6.52
C VAL A 103 -2.47 5.59 6.29
N GLY A 104 -2.44 6.53 7.25
CA GLY A 104 -3.11 7.82 7.16
C GLY A 104 -2.51 8.73 6.09
N ILE A 105 -3.20 9.84 5.78
CA ILE A 105 -2.71 10.82 4.82
C ILE A 105 -1.44 11.47 5.40
N GLY A 106 -0.31 11.29 4.71
CA GLY A 106 0.98 11.84 5.10
C GLY A 106 1.81 10.94 6.04
N GLU A 107 1.29 9.77 6.40
CA GLU A 107 2.05 8.76 7.13
C GLU A 107 2.87 7.89 6.17
N GLU A 108 3.97 7.31 6.67
CA GLU A 108 4.85 6.44 5.89
C GLU A 108 4.45 4.96 6.05
N TYR A 109 4.73 4.17 5.02
CA TYR A 109 4.53 2.72 5.08
C TYR A 109 5.60 2.06 5.95
N ASN A 110 5.15 1.35 6.98
CA ASN A 110 6.01 0.65 7.91
C ASN A 110 5.79 -0.87 7.86
N ILE A 111 6.83 -1.61 8.25
CA ILE A 111 6.73 -3.04 8.51
C ILE A 111 5.90 -3.23 9.78
N ARG A 112 5.04 -4.24 9.82
CA ARG A 112 4.27 -4.55 11.02
C ARG A 112 5.19 -5.08 12.10
N ASP A 113 4.80 -4.80 13.33
CA ASP A 113 5.49 -5.25 14.54
C ASP A 113 5.37 -6.76 14.76
N ASP A 114 4.35 -7.43 14.20
CA ASP A 114 4.10 -8.87 14.32
C ASP A 114 4.96 -9.76 13.39
N VAL A 115 5.75 -9.15 12.50
CA VAL A 115 6.59 -9.88 11.53
C VAL A 115 7.80 -10.53 12.20
N ASP A 116 8.32 -9.91 13.25
CA ASP A 116 9.54 -10.35 13.94
C ASP A 116 9.42 -10.10 15.44
N ASP A 117 9.82 -11.09 16.24
CA ASP A 117 9.72 -11.01 17.70
C ASP A 117 10.53 -9.84 18.29
N ASN A 118 11.63 -9.43 17.65
CA ASN A 118 12.39 -8.28 18.12
C ASN A 118 11.64 -6.98 17.83
N LEU A 119 11.04 -6.83 16.65
CA LEU A 119 10.21 -5.67 16.33
C LEU A 119 9.03 -5.55 17.31
N LYS A 120 8.37 -6.67 17.60
CA LYS A 120 7.29 -6.75 18.59
C LYS A 120 7.75 -6.32 19.98
N GLN A 121 8.92 -6.80 20.42
CA GLN A 121 9.47 -6.45 21.72
C GLN A 121 9.87 -4.97 21.79
N ILE A 122 10.45 -4.42 20.72
CA ILE A 122 10.78 -2.99 20.62
C ILE A 122 9.50 -2.15 20.69
N GLN A 123 8.46 -2.53 19.96
CA GLN A 123 7.18 -1.82 19.98
C GLN A 123 6.55 -1.84 21.37
N LYS A 124 6.59 -2.97 22.07
CA LYS A 124 6.13 -3.08 23.45
C LYS A 124 6.94 -2.17 24.38
N ASN A 125 8.26 -2.15 24.24
CA ASN A 125 9.12 -1.29 25.06
C ASN A 125 8.80 0.20 24.83
N ILE A 126 8.54 0.60 23.57
CA ILE A 126 8.12 1.97 23.24
C ILE A 126 6.81 2.31 23.96
N GLN A 127 5.79 1.47 23.84
CA GLN A 127 4.50 1.67 24.50
C GLN A 127 4.60 1.76 26.02
N GLU A 128 5.44 0.92 26.64
CA GLU A 128 5.68 0.96 28.08
C GLU A 128 6.37 2.27 28.52
N ILE A 129 7.31 2.77 27.73
CA ILE A 129 8.01 4.04 28.01
C ILE A 129 7.04 5.21 27.82
N GLU A 130 6.23 5.22 26.76
CA GLU A 130 5.23 6.26 26.52
C GLU A 130 4.19 6.32 27.65
N ALA A 131 3.68 5.18 28.10
CA ALA A 131 2.77 5.12 29.23
C ALA A 131 3.41 5.67 30.52
N LYS A 132 4.69 5.37 30.76
CA LYS A 132 5.42 5.94 31.90
C LYS A 132 5.56 7.46 31.79
N ILE A 133 5.86 7.98 30.60
CA ILE A 133 5.94 9.43 30.34
C ILE A 133 4.59 10.07 30.66
N ASP A 134 3.48 9.52 30.18
CA ASP A 134 2.15 10.06 30.42
C ASP A 134 1.81 10.10 31.92
N ILE A 135 2.08 9.01 32.65
CA ILE A 135 1.91 8.96 34.12
C ILE A 135 2.77 10.04 34.81
N HIS A 136 3.99 10.29 34.34
CA HIS A 136 4.86 11.31 34.92
C HIS A 136 4.35 12.73 34.62
N VAL A 137 3.88 13.00 33.41
CA VAL A 137 3.31 14.31 33.03
C VAL A 137 2.06 14.59 33.87
N GLU A 138 1.18 13.60 34.06
CA GLU A 138 -0.01 13.72 34.93
C GLU A 138 0.36 14.06 36.38
N LYS A 139 1.34 13.34 36.96
CA LYS A 139 1.82 13.61 38.32
C LYS A 139 2.41 15.01 38.46
N ILE A 140 3.12 15.51 37.45
CA ILE A 140 3.69 16.86 37.46
C ILE A 140 2.58 17.91 37.36
N CYS A 141 1.60 17.72 36.47
CA CYS A 141 0.44 18.60 36.33
C CYS A 141 -0.33 18.72 37.64
N GLN A 142 -0.60 17.60 38.32
CA GLN A 142 -1.27 17.58 39.63
C GLN A 142 -0.46 18.31 40.72
N LYS A 143 0.87 18.16 40.74
CA LYS A 143 1.74 18.83 41.71
C LYS A 143 1.81 20.34 41.52
N ILE A 144 1.81 20.81 40.27
CA ILE A 144 1.93 22.24 39.94
C ILE A 144 0.54 22.91 39.88
N GLY A 145 -0.54 22.13 39.87
CA GLY A 145 -1.92 22.63 39.77
C GLY A 145 -2.28 23.12 38.37
N LEU A 146 -1.63 22.56 37.33
CA LEU A 146 -1.87 22.93 35.93
C LEU A 146 -2.70 21.87 35.22
N GLU A 147 -3.57 22.30 34.31
CA GLU A 147 -4.35 21.40 33.46
C GLU A 147 -3.51 20.86 32.30
N LEU A 148 -3.52 19.53 32.17
CA LEU A 148 -2.86 18.79 31.10
C LEU A 148 -3.51 19.13 29.75
N GLY A 149 -2.70 19.45 28.75
CA GLY A 149 -3.16 19.81 27.40
C GLY A 149 -3.47 21.30 27.19
N LYS A 150 -3.70 22.09 28.26
CA LYS A 150 -3.85 23.55 28.16
C LYS A 150 -2.57 24.29 28.51
N SER A 151 -2.11 24.16 29.76
CA SER A 151 -0.96 24.93 30.27
C SER A 151 0.35 24.15 30.20
N MET A 152 0.27 22.81 30.24
CA MET A 152 1.41 21.91 30.07
C MET A 152 1.08 20.88 28.98
N LYS A 153 1.96 20.74 27.99
CA LYS A 153 1.78 19.83 26.86
C LYS A 153 2.97 18.88 26.77
N LYS A 154 2.68 17.62 26.47
CA LYS A 154 3.69 16.64 26.05
C LYS A 154 3.97 16.90 24.58
N GLU A 155 5.19 17.27 24.24
CA GLU A 155 5.61 17.48 22.87
C GLU A 155 6.74 16.53 22.49
N TYR A 156 6.89 16.27 21.20
CA TYR A 156 7.99 15.49 20.66
C TYR A 156 8.74 16.32 19.63
N SER A 157 10.06 16.34 19.73
CA SER A 157 10.93 16.89 18.70
C SER A 157 12.02 15.88 18.37
N HIS A 158 12.29 15.69 17.07
CA HIS A 158 13.34 14.77 16.61
C HIS A 158 14.72 15.07 17.23
N ARG A 159 15.00 16.32 17.61
CA ARG A 159 16.28 16.71 18.24
C ARG A 159 16.31 16.52 19.76
N ARG A 160 15.16 16.57 20.43
CA ARG A 160 15.06 16.61 21.90
C ARG A 160 14.34 15.42 22.51
N GLY A 161 13.72 14.57 21.70
CA GLY A 161 12.80 13.54 22.17
C GLY A 161 11.52 14.15 22.74
N TYR A 162 10.95 13.47 23.73
CA TYR A 162 9.81 13.94 24.50
C TYR A 162 10.23 15.02 25.51
N PHE A 163 9.49 16.13 25.56
CA PHE A 163 9.69 17.24 26.51
C PHE A 163 8.35 17.88 26.93
#